data_AF-A0A4U0GTR4-F1
#
_entry.id   AF-A0A4U0GTR4-F1
#
_cell.length_a   1.000
_cell.length_b   1.000
_cell.length_c   1.000
_cell.angle_alpha   90.00
_cell.angle_beta   90.00
_cell.angle_gamma   90.00
#
_symmetry.space_group_name_H-M   'P 1'
#
loop_
_entity.id
_entity.type
_entity.pdbx_description
1 polymer ?
#
loop_
_entity_poly.entity_id
_entity_poly.type
_entity_poly.pdbx_seq_one_letter_code
_entity_poly.pdbx_strand_id
1 'polypeptide(L)'
;MSESGSRLRHWTLLALCIALSACSSSDNASPSAVAGGGPQLAPGIDRPSAETCAELRPARWAPASGQAADGAKLRVVAMQYKQEIRHVIDYASFRTKMRCLMEDHAVPQMRSDLPMLVVYNEDAGLMTLATGSRGTVVRAQAQTPLGAPLGDAAPLGIVAALGLLNTAYLPQVLAYQLRFPLIDPRKAVLVAATDTFARAFSQTFSDIARDYGVYVVASNNQARYTASSDPADIAVFGDPDLADVDEVYIASDAEVGNITFLWGPQDVHPDAARGETNLLFRNQKVPLTDIELTVLGLDEGPSSGDAALSNAAGYSLAGFQLGFATSLPAFQWGYDFGQRPADFEPCADVHLSYMPCMDALGVDVVIQAEANPGRWAVDQAGGWQPLEWMASTWRTVAEPTVGFRYNVTAHLVGNLLDLPFDGQTAITQRGAQAPQRHYVGNLEFDEASDVEAYRVFQGEKTEFVGLAPWVTADAPREQLRTTGSQLAPGSGDVLENDYLETAVWADLTR
;
A
#
# COMPACT_ATOMS: atom_id res chain seq x y z
N MET A 1 30.88 -4.68 56.81
CA MET A 1 32.18 -5.09 57.38
C MET A 1 32.04 -6.52 57.87
N SER A 2 32.86 -7.41 57.29
CA SER A 2 33.22 -8.82 57.57
C SER A 2 32.14 -9.79 58.09
N GLU A 3 31.82 -10.89 57.41
CA GLU A 3 32.62 -12.15 57.33
C GLU A 3 33.12 -12.62 58.72
N SER A 4 33.01 -13.87 59.17
CA SER A 4 32.92 -15.17 58.51
C SER A 4 32.58 -16.23 59.59
N GLY A 5 32.16 -17.43 59.18
CA GLY A 5 31.99 -18.56 60.08
C GLY A 5 31.71 -19.87 59.36
N SER A 6 32.73 -20.44 58.72
CA SER A 6 32.68 -21.76 58.07
C SER A 6 32.54 -22.90 59.09
N ARG A 7 31.89 -24.01 58.71
CA ARG A 7 32.34 -25.38 59.02
C ARG A 7 31.66 -26.41 58.11
N LEU A 8 32.47 -27.09 57.31
CA LEU A 8 32.15 -28.38 56.66
C LEU A 8 32.01 -29.49 57.72
N ARG A 9 31.19 -30.53 57.43
CA ARG A 9 31.65 -31.94 57.28
C ARG A 9 30.49 -32.95 57.05
N HIS A 10 30.73 -33.84 56.07
CA HIS A 10 30.41 -35.29 55.98
C HIS A 10 29.04 -35.78 55.44
N TRP A 11 29.09 -36.22 54.18
CA TRP A 11 28.57 -37.44 53.54
C TRP A 11 27.76 -38.46 54.37
N THR A 12 26.58 -38.84 53.84
CA THR A 12 26.13 -40.24 53.73
C THR A 12 25.21 -40.42 52.51
N LEU A 13 25.55 -41.39 51.65
CA LEU A 13 24.71 -41.93 50.57
C LEU A 13 23.61 -42.84 51.13
N LEU A 14 22.42 -42.84 50.51
CA LEU A 14 21.87 -43.94 49.70
C LEU A 14 20.32 -44.03 49.79
N ALA A 15 19.70 -43.88 48.62
CA ALA A 15 18.50 -44.54 48.08
C ALA A 15 17.24 -44.72 48.95
N LEU A 16 16.13 -44.12 48.47
CA LEU A 16 14.83 -44.80 48.52
C LEU A 16 14.03 -44.53 47.25
N CYS A 17 13.59 -45.63 46.63
CA CYS A 17 12.77 -45.72 45.44
C CYS A 17 11.39 -45.07 45.62
N ILE A 18 10.91 -44.34 44.61
CA ILE A 18 9.48 -44.05 44.45
C ILE A 18 9.08 -44.46 43.03
N ALA A 19 8.13 -45.38 42.96
CA ALA A 19 7.43 -45.78 41.75
C ALA A 19 5.96 -45.32 41.84
N LEU A 20 5.46 -44.90 40.67
CA LEU A 20 4.06 -44.87 40.22
C LEU A 20 3.07 -43.92 40.91
N SER A 21 2.59 -42.93 40.14
CA SER A 21 1.21 -42.95 39.60
C SER A 21 0.99 -41.77 38.65
N ALA A 22 0.63 -42.10 37.41
CA ALA A 22 0.07 -41.19 36.42
C ALA A 22 -1.45 -41.14 36.59
N CYS A 23 -2.05 -39.94 36.58
CA CYS A 23 -3.40 -39.65 36.04
C CYS A 23 -3.73 -38.14 36.14
N SER A 24 -3.88 -37.53 34.95
CA SER A 24 -4.98 -36.68 34.46
C SER A 24 -5.35 -35.28 35.03
N SER A 25 -5.81 -34.45 34.07
CA SER A 25 -6.47 -33.12 34.09
C SER A 25 -5.52 -31.91 34.02
N SER A 26 -5.67 -30.92 33.12
CA SER A 26 -6.76 -30.59 32.19
C SER A 26 -6.21 -29.74 31.04
N ASP A 27 -6.70 -30.01 29.82
CA ASP A 27 -6.28 -29.40 28.56
C ASP A 27 -6.63 -27.91 28.45
N ASN A 28 -5.61 -27.11 28.13
CA ASN A 28 -5.78 -25.79 27.51
C ASN A 28 -6.12 -26.01 26.04
N ALA A 29 -7.35 -25.65 25.64
CA ALA A 29 -7.77 -25.66 24.26
C ALA A 29 -7.06 -24.54 23.48
N SER A 30 -5.97 -24.90 22.80
CA SER A 30 -5.47 -24.16 21.64
C SER A 30 -6.55 -24.17 20.54
N PRO A 31 -6.84 -23.05 19.86
CA PRO A 31 -7.68 -23.09 18.68
C PRO A 31 -7.00 -23.98 17.64
N SER A 32 -7.63 -25.13 17.38
CA SER A 32 -7.19 -26.07 16.37
C SER A 32 -7.33 -25.39 15.00
N ALA A 33 -6.20 -25.17 14.33
CA ALA A 33 -6.17 -24.90 12.91
C ALA A 33 -6.91 -26.03 12.20
N VAL A 34 -8.05 -25.72 11.58
CA VAL A 34 -8.70 -26.63 10.66
C VAL A 34 -7.74 -26.77 9.47
N ALA A 35 -7.01 -27.89 9.44
CA ALA A 35 -6.25 -28.33 8.27
C ALA A 35 -7.25 -28.77 7.18
N GLY A 36 -7.95 -27.79 6.58
CA GLY A 36 -8.59 -27.94 5.29
C GLY A 36 -7.52 -27.73 4.23
N GLY A 37 -7.44 -28.64 3.24
CA GLY A 37 -6.46 -28.55 2.16
C GLY A 37 -6.48 -27.16 1.54
N GLY A 38 -5.40 -26.41 1.77
CA GLY A 38 -5.23 -25.09 1.18
C GLY A 38 -5.36 -25.16 -0.34
N PRO A 39 -5.79 -24.08 -1.00
CA PRO A 39 -5.93 -24.08 -2.44
C PRO A 39 -4.62 -24.52 -3.10
N GLN A 40 -4.73 -25.53 -3.95
CA GLN A 40 -3.61 -26.04 -4.70
C GLN A 40 -3.36 -25.06 -5.86
N LEU A 41 -2.44 -24.11 -5.63
CA LEU A 41 -1.94 -23.21 -6.66
C LEU A 41 -1.43 -24.02 -7.86
N ALA A 42 -1.50 -23.43 -9.05
CA ALA A 42 -1.12 -24.12 -10.28
C ALA A 42 0.33 -24.62 -10.19
N PRO A 43 0.61 -25.87 -10.61
CA PRO A 43 1.97 -26.38 -10.60
C PRO A 43 2.83 -25.60 -11.61
N GLY A 44 4.09 -25.33 -11.24
CA GLY A 44 5.05 -24.67 -12.13
C GLY A 44 5.10 -23.14 -12.05
N ILE A 45 4.38 -22.53 -11.11
CA ILE A 45 4.55 -21.10 -10.79
C ILE A 45 5.91 -20.89 -10.13
N ASP A 46 6.62 -19.85 -10.53
CA ASP A 46 7.80 -19.35 -9.81
C ASP A 46 7.36 -18.69 -8.50
N ARG A 47 7.58 -19.39 -7.39
CA ARG A 47 7.22 -18.97 -6.04
C ARG A 47 8.49 -18.85 -5.21
N PRO A 48 8.71 -17.71 -4.53
CA PRO A 48 9.82 -17.61 -3.61
C PRO A 48 9.64 -18.61 -2.46
N SER A 49 10.76 -19.13 -1.96
CA SER A 49 10.74 -20.04 -0.82
C SER A 49 10.40 -19.30 0.47
N ALA A 50 9.91 -20.02 1.49
CA ALA A 50 9.67 -19.43 2.80
C ALA A 50 10.95 -18.85 3.44
N GLU A 51 12.11 -19.43 3.15
CA GLU A 51 13.42 -18.90 3.58
C GLU A 51 13.72 -17.57 2.90
N THR A 52 13.58 -17.51 1.56
CA THR A 52 13.72 -16.27 0.79
C THR A 52 12.80 -15.17 1.32
N CYS A 53 11.53 -15.49 1.61
CA CYS A 53 10.61 -14.51 2.14
C CYS A 53 10.96 -14.08 3.56
N ALA A 54 11.39 -15.00 4.43
CA ALA A 54 11.86 -14.65 5.75
C ALA A 54 13.07 -13.69 5.74
N GLU A 55 13.99 -13.84 4.78
CA GLU A 55 15.14 -12.94 4.59
C GLU A 55 14.74 -11.54 4.12
N LEU A 56 13.65 -11.43 3.36
CA LEU A 56 13.13 -10.18 2.81
C LEU A 56 12.12 -9.47 3.73
N ARG A 57 11.75 -10.07 4.86
CA ARG A 57 10.94 -9.40 5.89
C ARG A 57 11.73 -8.22 6.48
N PRO A 58 11.07 -7.10 6.79
CA PRO A 58 11.69 -6.07 7.60
C PRO A 58 11.84 -6.54 9.05
N ALA A 59 12.64 -5.80 9.83
CA ALA A 59 12.84 -6.08 11.24
C ALA A 59 11.52 -6.14 12.03
N ARG A 60 10.59 -5.22 11.70
CA ARG A 60 9.23 -5.20 12.24
C ARG A 60 8.21 -5.75 11.25
N TRP A 61 7.80 -6.98 11.49
CA TRP A 61 6.83 -7.70 10.67
C TRP A 61 5.78 -8.38 11.55
N ALA A 62 4.53 -8.46 11.08
CA ALA A 62 3.46 -9.21 11.73
C ALA A 62 2.60 -10.00 10.73
N PRO A 63 2.11 -11.18 11.09
CA PRO A 63 1.22 -11.96 10.23
C PRO A 63 -0.06 -11.18 9.91
N ALA A 64 -0.71 -11.54 8.79
CA ALA A 64 -1.98 -10.94 8.43
C ALA A 64 -3.05 -11.22 9.51
N SER A 65 -3.88 -10.20 9.81
CA SER A 65 -4.97 -10.31 10.79
C SER A 65 -6.32 -9.98 10.15
N GLY A 66 -7.40 -10.61 10.58
CA GLY A 66 -8.66 -10.46 9.86
C GLY A 66 -9.76 -11.36 10.36
N GLN A 67 -10.90 -11.33 9.67
CA GLN A 67 -12.06 -12.13 10.02
C GLN A 67 -12.77 -12.73 8.79
N ALA A 68 -13.16 -13.99 8.93
CA ALA A 68 -14.04 -14.67 7.99
C ALA A 68 -15.50 -14.31 8.24
N ALA A 69 -16.32 -14.48 7.21
CA ALA A 69 -17.76 -14.23 7.28
C ALA A 69 -18.53 -15.32 6.54
N ASP A 70 -19.65 -15.75 7.12
CA ASP A 70 -20.54 -16.70 6.48
C ASP A 70 -21.19 -16.08 5.24
N GLY A 71 -21.32 -16.86 4.17
CA GLY A 71 -21.91 -16.39 2.91
C GLY A 71 -21.02 -15.43 2.11
N ALA A 72 -19.73 -15.33 2.44
CA ALA A 72 -18.73 -14.54 1.73
C ALA A 72 -18.83 -14.70 0.20
N LYS A 73 -18.69 -13.59 -0.52
CA LYS A 73 -18.62 -13.56 -1.99
C LYS A 73 -17.25 -13.16 -2.52
N LEU A 74 -16.47 -12.44 -1.72
CA LEU A 74 -15.11 -12.02 -2.03
C LEU A 74 -14.28 -12.03 -0.74
N ARG A 75 -13.04 -12.51 -0.81
CA ARG A 75 -12.04 -12.27 0.25
C ARG A 75 -11.14 -11.12 -0.17
N VAL A 76 -10.94 -10.17 0.71
CA VAL A 76 -10.02 -9.04 0.47
C VAL A 76 -8.85 -9.12 1.43
N VAL A 77 -7.64 -8.89 0.92
CA VAL A 77 -6.41 -8.72 1.70
C VAL A 77 -5.82 -7.34 1.37
N ALA A 78 -5.80 -6.44 2.33
CA ALA A 78 -5.18 -5.12 2.21
C ALA A 78 -3.76 -5.17 2.79
N MET A 79 -2.76 -4.88 1.97
CA MET A 79 -1.35 -4.97 2.31
C MET A 79 -0.88 -3.66 2.96
N GLN A 80 -0.16 -3.78 4.08
CA GLN A 80 0.67 -2.71 4.61
C GLN A 80 2.12 -2.96 4.20
N TYR A 81 2.46 -2.57 2.97
CA TYR A 81 3.80 -2.80 2.43
C TYR A 81 4.79 -1.79 3.02
N LYS A 82 5.88 -2.29 3.63
CA LYS A 82 7.02 -1.44 3.97
C LYS A 82 7.96 -1.32 2.78
N GLN A 83 7.95 -0.16 2.11
CA GLN A 83 8.88 0.09 1.02
C GLN A 83 10.32 0.21 1.51
N GLU A 84 11.24 -0.38 0.75
CA GLU A 84 12.67 -0.25 1.00
C GLU A 84 13.42 -0.28 -0.33
N ILE A 85 14.27 0.72 -0.56
CA ILE A 85 15.03 0.88 -1.80
C ILE A 85 15.97 -0.30 -2.10
N ARG A 86 16.28 -1.14 -1.10
CA ARG A 86 17.06 -2.37 -1.28
C ARG A 86 16.35 -3.41 -2.16
N HIS A 87 15.03 -3.31 -2.32
CA HIS A 87 14.24 -4.25 -3.11
C HIS A 87 14.21 -3.91 -4.61
N VAL A 88 14.82 -2.79 -5.03
CA VAL A 88 14.90 -2.38 -6.45
C VAL A 88 16.32 -2.41 -6.98
N ILE A 89 17.11 -3.42 -6.58
CA ILE A 89 18.44 -3.64 -7.17
C ILE A 89 18.30 -4.02 -8.64
N ASP A 90 17.40 -4.95 -8.94
CA ASP A 90 17.04 -5.42 -10.27
C ASP A 90 15.54 -5.79 -10.32
N TYR A 91 15.06 -6.17 -11.52
CA TYR A 91 13.67 -6.58 -11.73
C TYR A 91 13.28 -7.81 -10.89
N ALA A 92 14.20 -8.76 -10.73
CA ALA A 92 13.94 -9.99 -9.99
C ALA A 92 13.76 -9.72 -8.49
N SER A 93 14.55 -8.81 -7.92
CA SER A 93 14.50 -8.42 -6.51
C SER A 93 13.14 -7.83 -6.13
N PHE A 94 12.64 -6.89 -6.95
CA PHE A 94 11.34 -6.26 -6.71
C PHE A 94 10.22 -7.29 -6.85
N ARG A 95 10.24 -8.07 -7.92
CA ARG A 95 9.27 -9.15 -8.17
C ARG A 95 9.25 -10.16 -7.02
N THR A 96 10.42 -10.57 -6.54
CA THR A 96 10.56 -11.51 -5.41
C THR A 96 9.97 -10.91 -4.14
N LYS A 97 10.25 -9.64 -3.82
CA LYS A 97 9.65 -8.98 -2.66
C LYS A 97 8.12 -8.91 -2.76
N MET A 98 7.57 -8.53 -3.92
CA MET A 98 6.12 -8.45 -4.11
C MET A 98 5.46 -9.83 -4.00
N ARG A 99 6.09 -10.89 -4.51
CA ARG A 99 5.63 -12.28 -4.33
C ARG A 99 5.76 -12.76 -2.90
N CYS A 100 6.79 -12.34 -2.17
CA CYS A 100 6.89 -12.67 -0.75
C CYS A 100 5.78 -12.05 0.09
N LEU A 101 5.29 -10.86 -0.25
CA LEU A 101 4.07 -10.32 0.37
C LEU A 101 2.85 -11.21 0.10
N MET A 102 2.73 -11.78 -1.11
CA MET A 102 1.69 -12.77 -1.40
C MET A 102 1.85 -14.02 -0.53
N GLU A 103 3.05 -14.61 -0.49
CA GLU A 103 3.31 -15.84 0.27
C GLU A 103 3.09 -15.65 1.78
N ASP A 104 3.50 -14.51 2.33
CA ASP A 104 3.41 -14.24 3.77
C ASP A 104 2.00 -13.82 4.21
N HIS A 105 1.27 -13.09 3.36
CA HIS A 105 0.03 -12.41 3.79
C HIS A 105 -1.23 -12.85 3.04
N ALA A 106 -1.16 -13.20 1.74
CA ALA A 106 -2.34 -13.54 0.95
C ALA A 106 -2.58 -15.05 0.85
N VAL A 107 -1.55 -15.83 0.49
CA VAL A 107 -1.62 -17.29 0.32
C VAL A 107 -2.19 -18.00 1.56
N PRO A 108 -1.79 -17.65 2.81
CA PRO A 108 -2.36 -18.29 3.99
C PRO A 108 -3.86 -18.03 4.17
N GLN A 109 -4.39 -16.98 3.53
CA GLN A 109 -5.80 -16.61 3.57
C GLN A 109 -6.58 -17.13 2.38
N MET A 110 -5.96 -17.84 1.43
CA MET A 110 -6.67 -18.27 0.23
C MET A 110 -7.68 -19.38 0.52
N ARG A 111 -8.78 -19.33 -0.24
CA ARG A 111 -9.85 -20.33 -0.21
C ARG A 111 -10.18 -20.73 -1.65
N SER A 112 -10.34 -22.02 -1.89
CA SER A 112 -10.63 -22.54 -3.24
C SER A 112 -12.04 -22.19 -3.75
N ASP A 113 -12.97 -21.87 -2.85
CA ASP A 113 -14.37 -21.58 -3.13
C ASP A 113 -14.70 -20.08 -3.23
N LEU A 114 -13.72 -19.20 -3.04
CA LEU A 114 -13.93 -17.77 -2.88
C LEU A 114 -12.89 -16.98 -3.71
N PRO A 115 -13.30 -16.08 -4.62
CA PRO A 115 -12.34 -15.20 -5.26
C PRO A 115 -11.64 -14.33 -4.22
N MET A 116 -10.37 -14.02 -4.49
CA MET A 116 -9.57 -13.14 -3.64
C MET A 116 -9.16 -11.89 -4.40
N LEU A 117 -9.29 -10.74 -3.73
CA LEU A 117 -8.76 -9.45 -4.13
C LEU A 117 -7.61 -9.07 -3.18
N VAL A 118 -6.43 -8.85 -3.72
CA VAL A 118 -5.26 -8.36 -2.98
C VAL A 118 -5.03 -6.89 -3.34
N VAL A 119 -5.05 -6.03 -2.33
CA VAL A 119 -4.91 -4.58 -2.49
C VAL A 119 -3.54 -4.16 -1.94
N TYR A 120 -2.64 -3.82 -2.85
CA TYR A 120 -1.42 -3.09 -2.58
C TYR A 120 -1.68 -1.58 -2.57
N ASN A 121 -0.63 -0.82 -2.42
CA ASN A 121 -0.67 0.57 -2.02
C ASN A 121 -0.63 1.53 -3.22
N GLU A 122 -0.88 2.80 -2.92
CA GLU A 122 -0.49 3.89 -3.79
C GLU A 122 1.05 3.89 -3.92
N ASP A 123 1.57 4.33 -5.07
CA ASP A 123 3.01 4.44 -5.32
C ASP A 123 3.86 3.18 -5.09
N ALA A 124 3.25 2.00 -5.02
CA ALA A 124 3.96 0.73 -4.86
C ALA A 124 5.01 0.49 -5.96
N GLY A 125 4.80 1.07 -7.15
CA GLY A 125 5.75 1.05 -8.26
C GLY A 125 6.80 2.18 -8.26
N LEU A 126 6.65 3.24 -7.48
CA LEU A 126 7.45 4.47 -7.64
C LEU A 126 8.95 4.21 -7.49
N MET A 127 9.35 3.45 -6.46
CA MET A 127 10.77 3.16 -6.23
C MET A 127 11.42 2.33 -7.34
N THR A 128 10.66 1.68 -8.22
CA THR A 128 11.21 0.92 -9.36
C THR A 128 11.88 1.81 -10.40
N LEU A 129 11.71 3.13 -10.33
CA LEU A 129 12.56 4.10 -11.06
C LEU A 129 14.05 3.84 -10.84
N ALA A 130 14.39 3.45 -9.61
CA ALA A 130 15.74 3.18 -9.18
C ALA A 130 16.12 1.71 -9.40
N THR A 131 15.49 0.98 -10.32
CA THR A 131 15.93 -0.37 -10.72
C THR A 131 17.23 -0.31 -11.53
N GLY A 132 18.10 -1.30 -11.32
CA GLY A 132 19.25 -1.54 -12.20
C GLY A 132 20.41 -0.55 -12.06
N SER A 133 21.25 -0.48 -13.07
CA SER A 133 22.42 0.40 -13.17
C SER A 133 22.00 1.87 -13.13
N ARG A 134 20.88 2.23 -13.76
CA ARG A 134 20.32 3.59 -13.75
C ARG A 134 19.98 4.08 -12.34
N GLY A 135 19.53 3.19 -11.45
CA GLY A 135 19.22 3.52 -10.06
C GLY A 135 20.40 3.51 -9.09
N THR A 136 21.59 3.06 -9.50
CA THR A 136 22.72 2.79 -8.58
C THR A 136 23.08 3.98 -7.69
N VAL A 137 23.16 5.18 -8.26
CA VAL A 137 23.57 6.38 -7.51
C VAL A 137 22.49 6.79 -6.51
N VAL A 138 21.20 6.65 -6.86
CA VAL A 138 20.08 6.92 -5.94
C VAL A 138 20.05 5.90 -4.81
N ARG A 139 20.23 4.61 -5.10
CA ARG A 139 20.33 3.59 -4.05
C ARG A 139 21.50 3.86 -3.11
N ALA A 140 22.64 4.33 -3.63
CA ALA A 140 23.78 4.74 -2.81
C ALA A 140 23.48 5.99 -1.98
N GLN A 141 22.85 7.01 -2.56
CA GLN A 141 22.42 8.23 -1.86
C GLN A 141 21.54 7.88 -0.66
N ALA A 142 20.59 6.96 -0.84
CA ALA A 142 19.66 6.51 0.20
C ALA A 142 20.33 5.87 1.42
N GLN A 143 21.61 5.46 1.31
CA GLN A 143 22.40 4.88 2.40
C GLN A 143 23.36 5.89 3.04
N THR A 144 23.19 7.18 2.75
CA THR A 144 24.04 8.26 3.28
C THR A 144 23.17 9.37 3.88
N PRO A 145 23.75 10.32 4.62
CA PRO A 145 23.01 11.51 5.07
C PRO A 145 22.38 12.33 3.94
N LEU A 146 22.79 12.15 2.67
CA LEU A 146 22.16 12.78 1.51
C LEU A 146 20.81 12.15 1.14
N GLY A 147 20.47 11.01 1.72
CA GLY A 147 19.14 10.42 1.60
C GLY A 147 18.08 11.29 2.28
N ALA A 148 18.44 11.93 3.39
CA ALA A 148 17.56 12.84 4.13
C ALA A 148 18.33 14.01 4.77
N PRO A 149 18.84 14.95 3.96
CA PRO A 149 19.81 15.96 4.42
C PRO A 149 19.23 16.95 5.43
N LEU A 150 17.90 17.13 5.47
CA LEU A 150 17.19 17.96 6.45
C LEU A 150 16.13 17.16 7.22
N GLY A 151 16.28 15.84 7.28
CA GLY A 151 15.17 14.95 7.65
C GLY A 151 13.98 15.14 6.71
N ASP A 152 12.76 14.99 7.23
CA ASP A 152 11.50 15.16 6.51
C ASP A 152 10.96 16.61 6.49
N ALA A 153 11.75 17.60 6.91
CA ALA A 153 11.33 19.00 6.90
C ALA A 153 11.15 19.56 5.47
N ALA A 154 11.84 18.99 4.49
CA ALA A 154 11.71 19.31 3.07
C ALA A 154 12.16 18.11 2.23
N PRO A 155 11.55 17.84 1.06
CA PRO A 155 11.83 16.66 0.24
C PRO A 155 13.09 16.81 -0.65
N LEU A 156 14.20 17.29 -0.07
CA LEU A 156 15.45 17.57 -0.80
C LEU A 156 16.14 16.31 -1.33
N GLY A 157 16.10 15.21 -0.58
CA GLY A 157 16.61 13.89 -0.94
C GLY A 157 15.87 13.34 -2.15
N ILE A 158 14.54 13.37 -2.15
CA ILE A 158 13.71 12.98 -3.30
C ILE A 158 13.97 13.87 -4.52
N VAL A 159 14.02 15.19 -4.35
CA VAL A 159 14.32 16.11 -5.46
C VAL A 159 15.71 15.83 -6.05
N ALA A 160 16.71 15.58 -5.20
CA ALA A 160 18.05 15.21 -5.66
C ALA A 160 18.04 13.87 -6.41
N ALA A 161 17.31 12.87 -5.89
CA ALA A 161 17.20 11.57 -6.54
C ALA A 161 16.52 11.64 -7.90
N LEU A 162 15.44 12.42 -8.04
CA LEU A 162 14.80 12.66 -9.34
C LEU A 162 15.76 13.33 -10.34
N GLY A 163 16.60 14.26 -9.89
CA GLY A 163 17.65 14.86 -10.73
C GLY A 163 18.72 13.86 -11.18
N LEU A 164 19.16 12.98 -10.28
CA LEU A 164 20.09 11.90 -10.60
C LEU A 164 19.47 10.91 -11.60
N LEU A 165 18.20 10.54 -11.42
CA LEU A 165 17.50 9.64 -12.33
C LEU A 165 17.28 10.30 -13.70
N ASN A 166 16.92 11.59 -13.76
CA ASN A 166 16.88 12.32 -15.05
C ASN A 166 18.21 12.23 -15.81
N THR A 167 19.33 12.27 -15.08
CA THR A 167 20.66 12.10 -15.68
C THR A 167 20.91 10.66 -16.14
N ALA A 168 20.51 9.66 -15.34
CA ALA A 168 20.66 8.25 -15.67
C ALA A 168 19.79 7.80 -16.86
N TYR A 169 18.61 8.42 -17.03
CA TYR A 169 17.69 8.18 -18.13
C TYR A 169 17.83 9.23 -19.25
N LEU A 170 18.93 9.99 -19.30
CA LEU A 170 19.08 11.12 -20.22
C LEU A 170 18.82 10.78 -21.70
N PRO A 171 19.30 9.65 -22.26
CA PRO A 171 18.98 9.30 -23.64
C PRO A 171 17.46 9.18 -23.90
N GLN A 172 16.73 8.55 -22.97
CA GLN A 172 15.28 8.37 -23.06
C GLN A 172 14.54 9.68 -22.83
N VAL A 173 15.00 10.51 -21.88
CA VAL A 173 14.46 11.86 -21.64
C VAL A 173 14.57 12.70 -22.91
N LEU A 174 15.72 12.74 -23.58
CA LEU A 174 15.91 13.50 -24.81
C LEU A 174 15.04 12.96 -25.96
N ALA A 175 14.94 11.64 -26.09
CA ALA A 175 14.09 11.01 -27.11
C ALA A 175 12.62 11.39 -26.91
N TYR A 176 12.11 11.35 -25.68
CA TYR A 176 10.73 11.73 -25.40
C TYR A 176 10.48 13.24 -25.49
N GLN A 177 11.45 14.09 -25.14
CA GLN A 177 11.31 15.54 -25.35
C GLN A 177 11.19 15.92 -26.84
N LEU A 178 11.80 15.13 -27.73
CA LEU A 178 11.62 15.29 -29.18
C LEU A 178 10.27 14.75 -29.65
N ARG A 179 9.81 13.61 -29.09
CA ARG A 179 8.54 12.96 -29.45
C ARG A 179 7.32 13.72 -28.93
N PHE A 180 7.41 14.26 -27.72
CA PHE A 180 6.35 14.98 -27.03
C PHE A 180 6.88 16.35 -26.59
N PRO A 181 6.76 17.37 -27.46
CA PRO A 181 7.11 18.74 -27.09
C PRO A 181 6.30 19.16 -25.86
N LEU A 182 6.92 19.89 -24.93
CA LEU A 182 6.31 20.42 -23.69
C LEU A 182 6.13 19.43 -22.53
N ILE A 183 6.84 18.29 -22.51
CA ILE A 183 6.95 17.51 -21.27
C ILE A 183 7.46 18.41 -20.14
N ASP A 184 6.75 18.43 -19.01
CA ASP A 184 7.22 19.06 -17.79
C ASP A 184 8.51 18.37 -17.30
N PRO A 185 9.63 19.10 -17.11
CA PRO A 185 10.90 18.51 -16.68
C PRO A 185 10.80 17.69 -15.38
N ARG A 186 9.85 17.98 -14.50
CA ARG A 186 9.67 17.28 -13.22
C ARG A 186 9.23 15.82 -13.42
N LYS A 187 8.33 15.56 -14.38
CA LYS A 187 7.86 14.21 -14.72
C LYS A 187 8.63 13.55 -15.87
N ALA A 188 9.60 14.22 -16.48
CA ALA A 188 10.31 13.70 -17.66
C ALA A 188 10.95 12.33 -17.42
N VAL A 189 11.50 12.11 -16.22
CA VAL A 189 12.05 10.81 -15.83
C VAL A 189 10.99 9.72 -15.71
N LEU A 190 9.77 10.05 -15.31
CA LEU A 190 8.66 9.09 -15.20
C LEU A 190 8.21 8.61 -16.59
N VAL A 191 8.21 9.49 -17.59
CA VAL A 191 8.01 9.12 -19.00
C VAL A 191 9.20 8.30 -19.51
N ALA A 192 10.43 8.74 -19.22
CA ALA A 192 11.66 8.08 -19.65
C ALA A 192 11.82 6.65 -19.09
N ALA A 193 11.30 6.39 -17.88
CA ALA A 193 11.35 5.10 -17.21
C ALA A 193 10.22 4.14 -17.64
N THR A 194 9.49 4.41 -18.72
CA THR A 194 8.34 3.59 -19.16
C THR A 194 8.68 2.10 -19.33
N ASP A 195 9.83 1.77 -19.96
CA ASP A 195 10.25 0.36 -20.12
C ASP A 195 10.51 -0.30 -18.76
N THR A 196 11.19 0.42 -17.85
CA THR A 196 11.46 -0.03 -16.50
C THR A 196 10.18 -0.24 -15.70
N PHE A 197 9.21 0.67 -15.77
CA PHE A 197 7.92 0.52 -15.11
C PHE A 197 7.08 -0.63 -15.66
N ALA A 198 7.04 -0.80 -16.97
CA ALA A 198 6.31 -1.90 -17.58
C ALA A 198 6.85 -3.24 -17.07
N ARG A 199 8.17 -3.41 -16.98
CA ARG A 199 8.82 -4.65 -16.52
C ARG A 199 8.77 -4.83 -15.01
N ALA A 200 9.16 -3.83 -14.24
CA ALA A 200 9.26 -3.93 -12.79
C ALA A 200 7.88 -3.95 -12.12
N PHE A 201 7.00 -3.04 -12.52
CA PHE A 201 5.70 -2.86 -11.88
C PHE A 201 4.61 -3.64 -12.62
N SER A 202 4.29 -3.26 -13.86
CA SER A 202 3.09 -3.76 -14.54
C SER A 202 3.13 -5.28 -14.74
N GLN A 203 4.23 -5.83 -15.24
CA GLN A 203 4.40 -7.28 -15.41
C GLN A 203 4.43 -8.04 -14.09
N THR A 204 5.01 -7.47 -13.03
CA THR A 204 5.03 -8.13 -11.71
C THR A 204 3.62 -8.35 -11.18
N PHE A 205 2.78 -7.31 -11.17
CA PHE A 205 1.43 -7.43 -10.63
C PHE A 205 0.47 -8.17 -11.58
N SER A 206 0.64 -8.01 -12.89
CA SER A 206 -0.01 -8.86 -13.91
C SER A 206 0.29 -10.35 -13.66
N ASP A 207 1.57 -10.71 -13.53
CA ASP A 207 1.97 -12.10 -13.33
C ASP A 207 1.53 -12.62 -11.96
N ILE A 208 1.58 -11.81 -10.89
CA ILE A 208 1.04 -12.20 -9.59
C ILE A 208 -0.45 -12.54 -9.71
N ALA A 209 -1.26 -11.71 -10.38
CA ALA A 209 -2.69 -11.98 -10.53
C ALA A 209 -2.95 -13.32 -11.23
N ARG A 210 -2.23 -13.61 -12.32
CA ARG A 210 -2.39 -14.86 -13.09
C ARG A 210 -1.89 -16.08 -12.33
N ASP A 211 -0.66 -16.00 -11.83
CA ASP A 211 0.00 -17.11 -11.17
C ASP A 211 -0.76 -17.53 -9.90
N TYR A 212 -1.13 -16.55 -9.07
CA TYR A 212 -1.83 -16.84 -7.82
C TYR A 212 -3.34 -17.04 -8.00
N GLY A 213 -3.88 -16.81 -9.19
CA GLY A 213 -5.31 -16.94 -9.47
C GLY A 213 -6.17 -15.94 -8.70
N VAL A 214 -5.66 -14.72 -8.50
CA VAL A 214 -6.31 -13.65 -7.72
C VAL A 214 -6.51 -12.38 -8.53
N TYR A 215 -7.32 -11.47 -8.00
CA TYR A 215 -7.38 -10.09 -8.47
C TYR A 215 -6.38 -9.26 -7.69
N VAL A 216 -5.68 -8.34 -8.36
CA VAL A 216 -4.63 -7.52 -7.76
C VAL A 216 -4.89 -6.05 -8.04
N VAL A 217 -4.84 -5.23 -6.99
CA VAL A 217 -4.81 -3.77 -7.09
C VAL A 217 -3.44 -3.28 -6.68
N ALA A 218 -2.82 -2.42 -7.48
CA ALA A 218 -1.60 -1.70 -7.13
C ALA A 218 -1.54 -0.39 -7.93
N SER A 219 -0.76 0.59 -7.47
CA SER A 219 -0.66 1.88 -8.15
C SER A 219 0.77 2.30 -8.48
N ASN A 220 0.90 3.13 -9.52
CA ASN A 220 2.17 3.71 -9.92
C ASN A 220 1.98 5.02 -10.71
N ASN A 221 3.03 5.85 -10.70
CA ASN A 221 3.12 7.11 -11.45
C ASN A 221 3.79 6.86 -12.81
N GLN A 222 3.02 6.44 -13.81
CA GLN A 222 3.56 6.02 -15.10
C GLN A 222 2.73 6.48 -16.29
N ALA A 223 3.39 6.64 -17.43
CA ALA A 223 2.72 6.86 -18.71
C ALA A 223 2.04 5.59 -19.23
N ARG A 224 1.07 5.76 -20.13
CA ARG A 224 0.56 4.66 -20.94
C ARG A 224 1.63 4.18 -21.91
N TYR A 225 1.63 2.89 -22.24
CA TYR A 225 2.68 2.32 -23.08
C TYR A 225 2.20 1.28 -24.08
N THR A 226 3.02 1.07 -25.11
CA THR A 226 2.87 -0.01 -26.08
C THR A 226 4.18 -0.78 -26.19
N ALA A 227 4.11 -2.07 -26.52
CA ALA A 227 5.29 -2.85 -26.88
C ALA A 227 5.78 -2.46 -28.29
N SER A 228 7.09 -2.45 -28.49
CA SER A 228 7.75 -2.26 -29.79
C SER A 228 8.91 -3.23 -29.94
N SER A 229 9.03 -3.83 -31.11
CA SER A 229 10.17 -4.64 -31.54
C SER A 229 11.01 -3.93 -32.62
N ASP A 230 10.79 -2.63 -32.85
CA ASP A 230 11.63 -1.86 -33.78
C ASP A 230 13.07 -1.80 -33.22
N PRO A 231 14.10 -2.23 -33.99
CA PRO A 231 15.49 -2.14 -33.55
C PRO A 231 15.92 -0.73 -33.14
N ALA A 232 15.35 0.32 -33.73
CA ALA A 232 15.65 1.71 -33.35
C ALA A 232 15.09 2.04 -31.96
N ASP A 233 13.89 1.57 -31.65
CA ASP A 233 13.28 1.74 -30.34
C ASP A 233 14.04 0.94 -29.28
N ILE A 234 14.41 -0.31 -29.56
CA ILE A 234 15.20 -1.15 -28.65
C ILE A 234 16.54 -0.48 -28.32
N ALA A 235 17.22 0.09 -29.33
CA ALA A 235 18.49 0.76 -29.14
C ALA A 235 18.40 2.02 -28.25
N VAL A 236 17.25 2.70 -28.23
CA VAL A 236 17.05 3.93 -27.45
C VAL A 236 16.45 3.64 -26.07
N PHE A 237 15.39 2.85 -26.00
CA PHE A 237 14.58 2.66 -24.79
C PHE A 237 14.91 1.40 -24.02
N GLY A 238 15.66 0.47 -24.60
CA GLY A 238 16.10 -0.75 -23.92
C GLY A 238 16.79 -0.46 -22.60
N ASP A 239 16.54 -1.31 -21.61
CA ASP A 239 17.28 -1.29 -20.37
C ASP A 239 18.69 -1.86 -20.60
N PRO A 240 19.77 -1.11 -20.27
CA PRO A 240 21.14 -1.58 -20.47
C PRO A 240 21.51 -2.81 -19.65
N ASP A 241 20.74 -3.15 -18.61
CA ASP A 241 21.01 -4.31 -17.76
C ASP A 241 20.38 -5.60 -18.30
N LEU A 242 19.51 -5.50 -19.31
CA LEU A 242 18.89 -6.65 -19.95
C LEU A 242 19.69 -7.04 -21.19
N ALA A 243 20.19 -8.28 -21.21
CA ALA A 243 20.80 -8.84 -22.40
C ALA A 243 19.73 -9.11 -23.47
N ASP A 244 20.02 -8.75 -24.72
CA ASP A 244 19.27 -9.07 -25.94
C ASP A 244 17.75 -9.19 -25.75
N VAL A 245 17.07 -8.05 -25.62
CA VAL A 245 15.60 -8.00 -25.54
C VAL A 245 14.98 -7.94 -26.94
N ASP A 246 13.92 -8.74 -27.16
CA ASP A 246 13.16 -8.77 -28.43
C ASP A 246 12.08 -7.67 -28.51
N GLU A 247 11.77 -7.03 -27.38
CA GLU A 247 10.81 -5.94 -27.30
C GLU A 247 11.16 -4.95 -26.18
N VAL A 248 10.70 -3.71 -26.34
CA VAL A 248 10.73 -2.63 -25.34
C VAL A 248 9.35 -1.99 -25.20
N TYR A 249 9.09 -1.37 -24.04
CA TYR A 249 7.84 -0.66 -23.79
C TYR A 249 8.04 0.85 -23.88
N ILE A 250 7.24 1.49 -24.73
CA ILE A 250 7.41 2.89 -25.10
C ILE A 250 6.17 3.67 -24.70
N ALA A 251 6.38 4.86 -24.13
CA ALA A 251 5.31 5.77 -23.78
C ALA A 251 4.49 6.14 -25.02
N SER A 252 3.18 5.99 -24.91
CA SER A 252 2.23 6.33 -25.98
C SER A 252 1.97 7.84 -26.03
N ASP A 253 2.07 8.50 -24.89
CA ASP A 253 1.89 9.93 -24.68
C ASP A 253 2.82 10.43 -23.55
N ALA A 254 2.78 11.73 -23.28
CA ALA A 254 3.54 12.39 -22.22
C ALA A 254 2.77 12.51 -20.89
N GLU A 255 1.57 11.95 -20.82
CA GLU A 255 0.72 12.02 -19.63
C GLU A 255 1.23 11.03 -18.59
N VAL A 256 1.45 11.51 -17.37
CA VAL A 256 1.84 10.69 -16.22
C VAL A 256 0.91 11.02 -15.08
N GLY A 257 -0.11 10.20 -14.91
CA GLY A 257 -0.98 10.27 -13.73
C GLY A 257 -0.47 9.38 -12.61
N ASN A 258 -1.02 9.58 -11.41
CA ASN A 258 -1.06 8.53 -10.40
C ASN A 258 -2.21 7.59 -10.73
N ILE A 259 -1.87 6.36 -11.08
CA ILE A 259 -2.83 5.40 -11.65
C ILE A 259 -2.91 4.18 -10.75
N THR A 260 -4.12 3.85 -10.33
CA THR A 260 -4.44 2.57 -9.68
C THR A 260 -4.97 1.58 -10.70
N PHE A 261 -4.35 0.41 -10.75
CA PHE A 261 -4.62 -0.63 -11.72
C PHE A 261 -5.31 -1.81 -11.04
N LEU A 262 -6.24 -2.46 -11.74
CA LEU A 262 -6.82 -3.75 -11.34
C LEU A 262 -6.48 -4.80 -12.39
N TRP A 263 -5.72 -5.82 -12.00
CA TRP A 263 -5.47 -7.02 -12.81
C TRP A 263 -6.33 -8.19 -12.37
N GLY A 264 -6.73 -9.00 -13.34
CA GLY A 264 -7.48 -10.24 -13.12
C GLY A 264 -6.61 -11.49 -13.26
N PRO A 265 -7.13 -12.65 -12.88
CA PRO A 265 -6.38 -13.91 -12.98
C PRO A 265 -6.29 -14.47 -14.40
N GLN A 266 -6.94 -13.84 -15.39
CA GLN A 266 -7.05 -14.35 -16.76
C GLN A 266 -6.69 -13.27 -17.77
N ASP A 267 -6.02 -13.67 -18.85
CA ASP A 267 -5.76 -12.80 -19.99
C ASP A 267 -7.09 -12.46 -20.68
N VAL A 268 -7.43 -11.18 -20.75
CA VAL A 268 -8.64 -10.64 -21.41
C VAL A 268 -8.29 -9.80 -22.65
N HIS A 269 -7.01 -9.43 -22.77
CA HIS A 269 -6.44 -8.64 -23.86
C HIS A 269 -5.15 -9.32 -24.37
N PRO A 270 -5.25 -10.47 -25.07
CA PRO A 270 -4.08 -11.25 -25.46
C PRO A 270 -3.11 -10.51 -26.39
N ASP A 271 -3.59 -9.49 -27.10
CA ASP A 271 -2.77 -8.65 -28.00
C ASP A 271 -2.19 -7.41 -27.30
N ALA A 272 -2.50 -7.17 -26.03
CA ALA A 272 -1.94 -6.06 -25.27
C ALA A 272 -0.49 -6.35 -24.85
N ALA A 273 0.22 -5.30 -24.43
CA ALA A 273 1.57 -5.46 -23.88
C ALA A 273 1.54 -6.40 -22.64
N ARG A 274 2.63 -7.13 -22.39
CA ARG A 274 2.68 -8.23 -21.41
C ARG A 274 2.10 -7.88 -20.01
N GLY A 275 2.38 -6.68 -19.50
CA GLY A 275 1.89 -6.19 -18.21
C GLY A 275 0.41 -5.75 -18.21
N GLU A 276 -0.27 -5.83 -19.34
CA GLU A 276 -1.65 -5.36 -19.54
C GLU A 276 -2.59 -6.44 -20.11
N THR A 277 -2.07 -7.64 -20.39
CA THR A 277 -2.84 -8.75 -20.99
C THR A 277 -4.06 -9.17 -20.17
N ASN A 278 -3.98 -9.03 -18.86
CA ASN A 278 -5.04 -9.33 -17.88
C ASN A 278 -5.49 -8.08 -17.10
N LEU A 279 -5.18 -6.89 -17.59
CA LEU A 279 -5.60 -5.65 -16.95
C LEU A 279 -7.10 -5.43 -17.18
N LEU A 280 -7.85 -5.20 -16.10
CA LEU A 280 -9.31 -5.06 -16.12
C LEU A 280 -9.75 -3.60 -16.00
N PHE A 281 -9.01 -2.79 -15.24
CA PHE A 281 -9.38 -1.40 -14.98
C PHE A 281 -8.17 -0.52 -14.65
N ARG A 282 -8.28 0.77 -14.98
CA ARG A 282 -7.35 1.84 -14.56
C ARG A 282 -8.17 2.98 -13.99
N ASN A 283 -7.84 3.42 -12.78
CA ASN A 283 -8.33 4.66 -12.20
C ASN A 283 -7.20 5.69 -12.20
N GLN A 284 -7.43 6.86 -12.80
CA GLN A 284 -6.53 8.01 -12.73
C GLN A 284 -6.96 8.91 -11.58
N LYS A 285 -6.04 9.16 -10.63
CA LYS A 285 -6.32 9.91 -9.41
C LYS A 285 -6.76 11.35 -9.74
N VAL A 286 -7.86 11.77 -9.13
CA VAL A 286 -8.39 13.14 -9.20
C VAL A 286 -9.22 13.43 -7.94
N PRO A 287 -8.94 14.51 -7.20
CA PRO A 287 -7.81 15.43 -7.36
C PRO A 287 -6.46 14.80 -6.97
N LEU A 288 -5.37 15.41 -7.45
CA LEU A 288 -4.02 15.14 -6.95
C LEU A 288 -3.68 15.94 -5.70
N THR A 289 -2.75 15.43 -4.90
CA THR A 289 -2.14 16.12 -3.76
C THR A 289 -1.14 17.19 -4.21
N ASP A 290 -0.83 18.11 -3.30
CA ASP A 290 0.15 19.17 -3.56
C ASP A 290 1.53 18.62 -3.96
N ILE A 291 2.00 17.54 -3.34
CA ILE A 291 3.31 16.96 -3.68
C ILE A 291 3.33 16.38 -5.09
N GLU A 292 2.24 15.74 -5.53
CA GLU A 292 2.11 15.21 -6.88
C GLU A 292 2.12 16.32 -7.94
N LEU A 293 1.46 17.45 -7.66
CA LEU A 293 1.40 18.60 -8.55
C LEU A 293 2.70 19.41 -8.56
N THR A 294 3.34 19.60 -7.40
CA THR A 294 4.43 20.57 -7.22
C THR A 294 5.81 19.93 -7.32
N VAL A 295 6.01 18.71 -6.80
CA VAL A 295 7.29 18.01 -6.81
C VAL A 295 7.41 17.08 -8.02
N LEU A 296 6.39 16.25 -8.27
CA LEU A 296 6.42 15.28 -9.37
C LEU A 296 5.92 15.86 -10.70
N GLY A 297 5.01 16.83 -10.65
CA GLY A 297 4.41 17.42 -11.84
C GLY A 297 3.49 16.46 -12.60
N LEU A 298 2.78 15.58 -11.87
CA LEU A 298 1.84 14.62 -12.45
C LEU A 298 0.63 15.30 -13.08
N ASP A 299 -0.01 14.59 -14.02
CA ASP A 299 -1.26 15.02 -14.64
C ASP A 299 -2.45 14.45 -13.86
N GLU A 300 -3.44 15.30 -13.61
CA GLU A 300 -4.68 14.87 -12.95
C GLU A 300 -5.51 13.98 -13.88
N GLY A 301 -6.24 13.04 -13.28
CA GLY A 301 -7.26 12.27 -13.97
C GLY A 301 -8.42 13.15 -14.48
N PRO A 302 -9.32 12.58 -15.30
CA PRO A 302 -10.43 13.33 -15.88
C PRO A 302 -11.39 13.80 -14.78
N SER A 303 -11.68 15.10 -14.76
CA SER A 303 -12.47 15.73 -13.71
C SER A 303 -13.90 16.14 -14.10
N SER A 304 -14.24 16.06 -15.39
CA SER A 304 -15.60 16.32 -15.86
C SER A 304 -15.98 15.45 -17.07
N GLY A 305 -17.29 15.37 -17.32
CA GLY A 305 -17.86 14.64 -18.45
C GLY A 305 -17.75 13.11 -18.33
N ASP A 306 -18.01 12.42 -19.44
CA ASP A 306 -18.11 10.95 -19.48
C ASP A 306 -16.83 10.24 -19.04
N ALA A 307 -15.66 10.83 -19.31
CA ALA A 307 -14.38 10.28 -18.88
C ALA A 307 -14.24 10.28 -17.35
N ALA A 308 -14.66 11.36 -16.68
CA ALA A 308 -14.65 11.44 -15.22
C ALA A 308 -15.64 10.45 -14.60
N LEU A 309 -16.84 10.35 -15.16
CA LEU A 309 -17.85 9.39 -14.71
C LEU A 309 -17.36 7.95 -14.89
N SER A 310 -16.74 7.62 -16.03
CA SER A 310 -16.17 6.30 -16.27
C SER A 310 -15.01 5.97 -15.33
N ASN A 311 -14.19 6.97 -14.99
CA ASN A 311 -13.07 6.83 -14.06
C ASN A 311 -13.57 6.56 -12.62
N ALA A 312 -14.64 7.25 -12.19
CA ALA A 312 -15.24 7.10 -10.87
C ALA A 312 -16.18 5.89 -10.72
N ALA A 313 -16.79 5.41 -11.82
CA ALA A 313 -17.74 4.28 -11.79
C ALA A 313 -17.10 2.95 -11.37
N GLY A 314 -15.81 2.76 -11.67
CA GLY A 314 -15.04 1.60 -11.23
C GLY A 314 -15.37 0.29 -11.96
N TYR A 315 -15.28 -0.85 -11.27
CA TYR A 315 -15.31 -2.19 -11.88
C TYR A 315 -16.15 -3.21 -11.09
N SER A 316 -16.95 -4.04 -11.76
CA SER A 316 -17.75 -5.07 -11.10
C SER A 316 -16.94 -6.34 -10.82
N LEU A 317 -16.85 -6.77 -9.56
CA LEU A 317 -16.12 -7.99 -9.16
C LEU A 317 -16.94 -8.82 -8.17
N ALA A 318 -17.11 -10.11 -8.46
CA ALA A 318 -17.77 -11.07 -7.55
C ALA A 318 -19.18 -10.62 -7.08
N GLY A 319 -19.86 -9.85 -7.93
CA GLY A 319 -21.10 -9.20 -7.57
C GLY A 319 -20.89 -8.16 -6.48
N PHE A 320 -19.88 -7.31 -6.57
CA PHE A 320 -19.70 -6.01 -5.92
C PHE A 320 -19.39 -4.99 -7.03
N GLN A 321 -19.68 -3.72 -6.79
CA GLN A 321 -19.19 -2.62 -7.62
C GLN A 321 -18.04 -1.95 -6.88
N LEU A 322 -16.81 -2.26 -7.31
CA LEU A 322 -15.62 -1.65 -6.76
C LEU A 322 -15.46 -0.25 -7.33
N GLY A 323 -15.17 0.72 -6.49
CA GLY A 323 -14.72 2.04 -6.91
C GLY A 323 -13.35 2.35 -6.31
N PHE A 324 -12.59 3.24 -6.94
CA PHE A 324 -11.19 3.52 -6.58
C PHE A 324 -11.04 4.97 -6.18
N ALA A 325 -10.62 5.21 -4.94
CA ALA A 325 -10.39 6.52 -4.35
C ALA A 325 -9.00 6.54 -3.71
N THR A 326 -7.97 6.67 -4.56
CA THR A 326 -6.56 6.54 -4.18
C THR A 326 -6.08 7.77 -3.43
N SER A 327 -5.99 7.70 -2.09
CA SER A 327 -5.59 8.82 -1.24
C SER A 327 -6.57 9.98 -1.25
N LEU A 328 -6.12 11.18 -1.65
CA LEU A 328 -6.91 12.41 -1.55
C LEU A 328 -8.37 12.34 -2.06
N PRO A 329 -8.72 11.63 -3.15
CA PRO A 329 -10.11 11.46 -3.58
C PRO A 329 -11.02 10.88 -2.49
N ALA A 330 -10.50 10.03 -1.58
CA ALA A 330 -11.27 9.45 -0.47
C ALA A 330 -11.72 10.48 0.59
N PHE A 331 -11.16 11.69 0.54
CA PHE A 331 -11.52 12.84 1.38
C PHE A 331 -12.48 13.81 0.68
N GLN A 332 -12.76 13.64 -0.62
CA GLN A 332 -13.53 14.60 -1.41
C GLN A 332 -15.03 14.31 -1.31
N TRP A 333 -15.63 14.89 -0.28
CA TRP A 333 -17.07 14.81 -0.04
C TRP A 333 -17.81 16.07 -0.49
N GLY A 334 -17.16 17.23 -0.49
CA GLY A 334 -17.77 18.51 -0.84
C GLY A 334 -18.71 19.08 0.22
N TYR A 335 -18.79 18.44 1.40
CA TYR A 335 -19.59 18.87 2.54
C TYR A 335 -19.10 18.19 3.84
N ASP A 336 -19.47 18.75 4.98
CA ASP A 336 -19.17 18.21 6.32
C ASP A 336 -19.98 16.93 6.62
N PHE A 337 -19.46 16.08 7.50
CA PHE A 337 -20.10 14.80 7.83
C PHE A 337 -21.60 14.92 8.14
N GLY A 338 -22.44 14.19 7.39
CA GLY A 338 -23.90 14.19 7.57
C GLY A 338 -24.62 15.47 7.12
N GLN A 339 -23.92 16.44 6.52
CA GLN A 339 -24.46 17.75 6.14
C GLN A 339 -24.53 17.95 4.63
N ARG A 340 -24.89 16.91 3.86
CA ARG A 340 -25.07 17.04 2.40
C ARG A 340 -26.17 18.07 2.08
N PRO A 341 -25.90 19.10 1.26
CA PRO A 341 -26.92 20.05 0.80
C PRO A 341 -28.04 19.36 0.01
N ALA A 342 -29.26 19.93 0.07
CA ALA A 342 -30.43 19.34 -0.58
C ALA A 342 -30.36 19.37 -2.12
N ASP A 343 -29.69 20.37 -2.67
CA ASP A 343 -29.43 20.60 -4.10
C ASP A 343 -28.03 20.17 -4.53
N PHE A 344 -27.39 19.30 -3.74
CA PHE A 344 -26.06 18.80 -4.02
C PHE A 344 -26.06 17.86 -5.22
N GLU A 345 -25.31 18.22 -6.26
CA GLU A 345 -25.12 17.43 -7.48
C GLU A 345 -23.81 16.63 -7.39
N PRO A 346 -23.85 15.32 -7.08
CA PRO A 346 -22.66 14.57 -6.67
C PRO A 346 -21.53 14.54 -7.70
N CYS A 347 -21.86 14.59 -8.99
CA CYS A 347 -20.89 14.47 -10.08
C CYS A 347 -20.69 15.76 -10.87
N ALA A 348 -21.11 16.92 -10.32
CA ALA A 348 -20.91 18.20 -11.00
C ALA A 348 -19.43 18.60 -11.10
N ASP A 349 -18.66 18.35 -10.04
CA ASP A 349 -17.21 18.52 -10.00
C ASP A 349 -16.57 17.42 -9.16
N VAL A 350 -15.99 16.42 -9.82
CA VAL A 350 -15.44 15.26 -9.11
C VAL A 350 -14.16 15.59 -8.34
N HIS A 351 -13.53 16.77 -8.52
CA HIS A 351 -12.44 17.19 -7.63
C HIS A 351 -12.94 17.40 -6.19
N LEU A 352 -14.17 17.89 -6.04
CA LEU A 352 -14.71 18.30 -4.75
C LEU A 352 -15.62 17.24 -4.14
N SER A 353 -16.31 16.46 -4.98
CA SER A 353 -17.36 15.53 -4.56
C SER A 353 -17.16 14.10 -5.08
N TYR A 354 -15.91 13.67 -5.21
CA TYR A 354 -15.54 12.35 -5.72
C TYR A 354 -16.30 11.21 -5.04
N MET A 355 -16.31 11.17 -3.70
CA MET A 355 -16.95 10.10 -2.93
C MET A 355 -18.48 10.05 -3.15
N PRO A 356 -19.25 11.15 -3.00
CA PRO A 356 -20.64 11.17 -3.41
C PRO A 356 -20.90 10.78 -4.88
N CYS A 357 -20.02 11.15 -5.81
CA CYS A 357 -20.18 10.78 -7.21
C CYS A 357 -20.09 9.26 -7.40
N MET A 358 -19.11 8.61 -6.78
CA MET A 358 -18.98 7.14 -6.81
C MET A 358 -20.22 6.44 -6.27
N ASP A 359 -20.79 6.93 -5.16
CA ASP A 359 -22.03 6.41 -4.59
C ASP A 359 -23.21 6.56 -5.57
N ALA A 360 -23.35 7.73 -6.21
CA ALA A 360 -24.38 7.98 -7.22
C ALA A 360 -24.24 7.08 -8.46
N LEU A 361 -23.02 6.61 -8.75
CA LEU A 361 -22.70 5.66 -9.81
C LEU A 361 -22.87 4.18 -9.38
N GLY A 362 -23.26 3.94 -8.13
CA GLY A 362 -23.61 2.60 -7.62
C GLY A 362 -22.44 1.80 -7.06
N VAL A 363 -21.30 2.46 -6.76
CA VAL A 363 -20.19 1.82 -6.05
C VAL A 363 -20.64 1.37 -4.65
N ASP A 364 -20.29 0.15 -4.25
CA ASP A 364 -20.60 -0.41 -2.94
C ASP A 364 -19.35 -0.83 -2.14
N VAL A 365 -18.18 -0.97 -2.78
CA VAL A 365 -16.89 -1.21 -2.12
C VAL A 365 -15.88 -0.19 -2.60
N VAL A 366 -15.35 0.62 -1.69
CA VAL A 366 -14.29 1.59 -2.01
C VAL A 366 -12.93 0.94 -1.77
N ILE A 367 -12.08 0.98 -2.79
CA ILE A 367 -10.68 0.59 -2.74
C ILE A 367 -9.86 1.87 -2.62
N GLN A 368 -9.18 1.98 -1.49
CA GLN A 368 -8.42 3.14 -1.08
C GLN A 368 -6.95 2.69 -0.96
N ALA A 369 -6.25 2.69 -2.09
CA ALA A 369 -4.80 2.47 -2.11
C ALA A 369 -4.12 3.74 -1.59
N GLU A 370 -3.25 3.62 -0.57
CA GLU A 370 -2.75 4.77 0.19
C GLU A 370 -1.24 4.85 0.28
N ALA A 371 -0.71 6.06 0.12
CA ALA A 371 0.66 6.43 0.39
C ALA A 371 0.68 7.83 1.03
N ASN A 372 0.18 7.90 2.27
CA ASN A 372 0.24 9.09 3.12
C ASN A 372 1.69 9.64 3.21
N PRO A 373 2.02 10.77 2.56
CA PRO A 373 3.36 11.33 2.60
C PRO A 373 3.49 12.18 3.87
N GLY A 374 3.91 11.54 4.96
CA GLY A 374 4.00 12.16 6.28
C GLY A 374 4.10 11.15 7.41
N ARG A 375 4.37 11.66 8.62
CA ARG A 375 4.34 10.87 9.85
C ARG A 375 2.89 10.64 10.26
N TRP A 376 2.55 9.44 10.72
CA TRP A 376 1.19 9.11 11.18
C TRP A 376 0.85 9.81 12.49
N ALA A 377 1.75 9.76 13.47
CA ALA A 377 1.52 10.36 14.77
C ALA A 377 2.03 11.82 14.82
N VAL A 378 1.33 12.73 14.16
CA VAL A 378 1.67 14.17 14.15
C VAL A 378 0.41 15.03 14.05
N ASP A 379 0.51 16.29 14.48
CA ASP A 379 -0.50 17.29 14.14
C ASP A 379 -0.13 17.93 12.81
N GLN A 380 -1.10 17.99 11.89
CA GLN A 380 -1.01 18.73 10.64
C GLN A 380 -2.01 19.90 10.65
N ALA A 381 -2.16 20.60 9.52
CA ALA A 381 -3.09 21.72 9.41
C ALA A 381 -4.55 21.34 9.79
N GLY A 382 -4.92 20.06 9.65
CA GLY A 382 -6.22 19.51 10.06
C GLY A 382 -6.30 18.96 11.50
N GLY A 383 -5.24 19.09 12.30
CA GLY A 383 -5.14 18.51 13.64
C GLY A 383 -4.42 17.15 13.63
N TRP A 384 -4.77 16.26 14.56
CA TRP A 384 -4.14 14.94 14.67
C TRP A 384 -4.36 14.09 13.42
N GLN A 385 -3.29 13.68 12.75
CA GLN A 385 -3.39 12.99 11.46
C GLN A 385 -4.31 11.74 11.49
N PRO A 386 -4.18 10.81 12.45
CA PRO A 386 -5.04 9.63 12.53
C PRO A 386 -6.52 9.98 12.70
N LEU A 387 -6.85 11.14 13.29
CA LEU A 387 -8.21 11.65 13.39
C LEU A 387 -8.70 12.19 12.04
N GLU A 388 -7.86 12.91 11.30
CA GLU A 388 -8.15 13.35 9.92
C GLU A 388 -8.42 12.16 8.99
N TRP A 389 -7.63 11.09 9.07
CA TRP A 389 -7.81 9.88 8.24
C TRP A 389 -9.14 9.14 8.49
N MET A 390 -9.83 9.41 9.60
CA MET A 390 -11.19 8.92 9.80
C MET A 390 -12.19 9.57 8.82
N ALA A 391 -11.89 10.77 8.31
CA ALA A 391 -12.68 11.49 7.30
C ALA A 391 -12.67 10.81 5.93
N SER A 392 -11.74 9.87 5.68
CA SER A 392 -11.80 8.93 4.57
C SER A 392 -12.28 7.56 5.05
N THR A 393 -11.51 6.90 5.92
CA THR A 393 -11.60 5.44 6.12
C THR A 393 -12.90 5.03 6.79
N TRP A 394 -13.23 5.70 7.90
CA TRP A 394 -14.46 5.41 8.64
C TRP A 394 -15.65 6.13 8.03
N ARG A 395 -15.49 7.41 7.64
CA ARG A 395 -16.55 8.20 7.01
C ARG A 395 -17.15 7.50 5.80
N THR A 396 -16.36 6.80 4.98
CA THR A 396 -16.85 6.04 3.83
C THR A 396 -18.03 5.13 4.19
N VAL A 397 -17.96 4.43 5.31
CA VAL A 397 -19.01 3.48 5.73
C VAL A 397 -19.99 4.05 6.77
N ALA A 398 -19.68 5.23 7.32
CA ALA A 398 -20.48 5.86 8.37
C ALA A 398 -21.30 7.06 7.90
N GLU A 399 -20.92 7.69 6.78
CA GLU A 399 -21.64 8.83 6.21
C GLU A 399 -23.09 8.42 5.90
N PRO A 400 -24.10 9.07 6.51
CA PRO A 400 -25.50 8.69 6.34
C PRO A 400 -26.04 9.00 4.94
N THR A 401 -25.37 9.84 4.16
CA THR A 401 -25.84 10.27 2.84
C THR A 401 -25.38 9.38 1.69
N VAL A 402 -24.58 8.34 1.95
CA VAL A 402 -24.10 7.37 0.95
C VAL A 402 -24.35 5.93 1.40
N GLY A 403 -24.32 5.01 0.45
CA GLY A 403 -24.62 3.58 0.62
C GLY A 403 -23.41 2.64 0.62
N PHE A 404 -22.17 3.14 0.60
CA PHE A 404 -20.97 2.28 0.58
C PHE A 404 -20.99 1.23 1.69
N ARG A 405 -20.81 -0.04 1.34
CA ARG A 405 -20.82 -1.16 2.28
C ARG A 405 -19.49 -1.37 2.93
N TYR A 406 -18.41 -1.19 2.18
CA TYR A 406 -17.05 -1.44 2.64
C TYR A 406 -16.08 -0.37 2.15
N ASN A 407 -15.03 -0.14 2.95
CA ASN A 407 -13.84 0.56 2.53
C ASN A 407 -12.61 -0.31 2.81
N VAL A 408 -11.67 -0.34 1.87
CA VAL A 408 -10.43 -1.13 1.95
C VAL A 408 -9.25 -0.18 1.80
N THR A 409 -8.61 0.16 2.91
CA THR A 409 -7.51 1.13 2.98
C THR A 409 -6.18 0.40 3.14
N ALA A 410 -5.34 0.41 2.11
CA ALA A 410 -4.02 -0.23 2.12
C ALA A 410 -2.91 0.83 2.18
N HIS A 411 -2.29 1.03 3.35
CA HIS A 411 -1.23 2.03 3.57
C HIS A 411 0.16 1.53 3.19
N LEU A 412 0.85 2.28 2.32
CA LEU A 412 2.29 2.21 2.16
C LEU A 412 2.94 2.74 3.43
N VAL A 413 3.99 2.07 3.90
CA VAL A 413 4.80 2.55 5.02
C VAL A 413 6.29 2.49 4.70
N GLY A 414 7.12 3.18 5.46
CA GLY A 414 8.56 3.23 5.26
C GLY A 414 9.04 4.56 4.68
N ASN A 415 10.31 4.88 4.93
CA ASN A 415 10.98 6.06 4.42
C ASN A 415 11.49 5.80 3.00
N LEU A 416 11.03 6.60 2.04
CA LEU A 416 11.65 6.70 0.73
C LEU A 416 12.48 7.98 0.70
N LEU A 417 13.78 7.83 0.96
CA LEU A 417 14.68 8.97 1.18
C LEU A 417 14.16 9.82 2.34
N ASP A 418 13.85 11.10 2.13
CA ASP A 418 13.29 12.01 3.12
C ASP A 418 11.77 12.12 3.12
N LEU A 419 11.08 11.29 2.33
CA LEU A 419 9.63 11.18 2.41
C LEU A 419 9.26 10.01 3.33
N PRO A 420 8.77 10.27 4.56
CA PRO A 420 8.15 9.23 5.36
C PRO A 420 6.80 8.87 4.77
N PHE A 421 6.50 7.58 4.75
CA PHE A 421 5.15 7.06 4.55
C PHE A 421 4.76 6.27 5.78
N ASP A 422 3.61 6.59 6.35
CA ASP A 422 3.14 5.99 7.61
C ASP A 422 1.62 5.91 7.63
N GLY A 423 1.09 4.95 8.39
CA GLY A 423 -0.33 4.66 8.38
C GLY A 423 -0.73 3.44 9.17
N GLN A 424 -2.04 3.17 9.14
CA GLN A 424 -2.63 1.93 9.63
C GLN A 424 -3.62 1.40 8.61
N THR A 425 -3.21 0.36 7.89
CA THR A 425 -4.05 -0.36 6.94
C THR A 425 -5.32 -0.87 7.62
N ALA A 426 -6.48 -0.67 7.00
CA ALA A 426 -7.77 -0.93 7.61
C ALA A 426 -8.80 -1.45 6.60
N ILE A 427 -9.78 -2.20 7.09
CA ILE A 427 -11.00 -2.52 6.36
C ILE A 427 -12.16 -2.13 7.25
N THR A 428 -13.07 -1.30 6.74
CA THR A 428 -14.28 -0.88 7.44
C THR A 428 -15.53 -1.41 6.74
N GLN A 429 -16.59 -1.67 7.51
CA GLN A 429 -17.86 -2.17 7.04
C GLN A 429 -19.02 -1.38 7.65
N ARG A 430 -19.97 -0.97 6.80
CA ARG A 430 -21.19 -0.27 7.22
C ARG A 430 -22.01 -1.14 8.15
N GLY A 431 -22.38 -0.58 9.30
CA GLY A 431 -23.25 -1.24 10.28
C GLY A 431 -22.62 -2.45 10.98
N ALA A 432 -21.32 -2.69 10.82
CA ALA A 432 -20.67 -3.79 11.52
C ALA A 432 -20.69 -3.59 13.04
N GLN A 433 -20.77 -4.71 13.75
CA GLN A 433 -20.70 -4.80 15.20
C GLN A 433 -19.42 -5.55 15.61
N ALA A 434 -18.30 -5.19 14.97
CA ALA A 434 -17.01 -5.77 15.31
C ALA A 434 -16.56 -5.26 16.69
N PRO A 435 -15.58 -5.94 17.33
CA PRO A 435 -14.92 -5.38 18.51
C PRO A 435 -14.49 -3.94 18.24
N GLN A 436 -14.71 -3.07 19.22
CA GLN A 436 -14.35 -1.66 19.15
C GLN A 436 -12.86 -1.48 18.86
N ARG A 437 -12.54 -0.63 17.87
CA ARG A 437 -11.18 -0.27 17.46
C ARG A 437 -11.12 1.21 17.07
N HIS A 438 -9.91 1.74 17.01
CA HIS A 438 -9.60 3.11 16.63
C HIS A 438 -8.16 3.19 16.12
N TYR A 439 -7.87 4.21 15.32
CA TYR A 439 -6.49 4.55 15.00
C TYR A 439 -5.75 5.05 16.24
N VAL A 440 -4.42 4.94 16.23
CA VAL A 440 -3.57 5.34 17.35
C VAL A 440 -3.77 6.83 17.71
N GLY A 441 -3.84 7.14 19.01
CA GLY A 441 -4.06 8.48 19.54
C GLY A 441 -5.46 9.04 19.31
N ASN A 442 -6.40 8.24 18.79
CA ASN A 442 -7.73 8.71 18.38
C ASN A 442 -8.79 8.64 19.50
N LEU A 443 -8.44 8.24 20.72
CA LEU A 443 -9.35 8.23 21.87
C LEU A 443 -9.58 9.63 22.46
N GLU A 444 -8.61 10.53 22.26
CA GLU A 444 -8.63 11.90 22.76
C GLU A 444 -9.01 12.88 21.64
N PHE A 445 -9.60 14.02 21.99
CA PHE A 445 -9.84 15.15 21.11
C PHE A 445 -9.28 16.39 21.80
N ASP A 446 -8.37 17.07 21.14
CA ASP A 446 -7.70 18.26 21.65
C ASP A 446 -8.33 19.51 21.03
N GLU A 447 -9.12 20.24 21.81
CA GLU A 447 -9.82 21.44 21.33
C GLU A 447 -8.87 22.59 20.90
N ALA A 448 -7.59 22.52 21.27
CA ALA A 448 -6.60 23.51 20.86
C ALA A 448 -5.99 23.25 19.47
N SER A 449 -6.02 22.00 19.00
CA SER A 449 -5.32 21.58 17.78
C SER A 449 -6.20 20.82 16.78
N ASP A 450 -7.20 20.07 17.23
CA ASP A 450 -8.11 19.33 16.37
C ASP A 450 -9.20 20.22 15.79
N VAL A 451 -9.52 20.00 14.51
CA VAL A 451 -10.62 20.69 13.85
C VAL A 451 -11.96 20.19 14.41
N GLU A 452 -12.84 21.11 14.80
CA GLU A 452 -14.14 20.78 15.42
C GLU A 452 -15.00 19.84 14.55
N ALA A 453 -14.93 19.97 13.22
CA ALA A 453 -15.62 19.08 12.29
C ALA A 453 -15.24 17.60 12.46
N TYR A 454 -14.06 17.31 13.01
CA TYR A 454 -13.56 15.96 13.24
C TYR A 454 -13.95 15.39 14.61
N ARG A 455 -14.66 16.13 15.46
CA ARG A 455 -15.11 15.63 16.78
C ARG A 455 -15.92 14.34 16.67
N VAL A 456 -16.71 14.19 15.60
CA VAL A 456 -17.51 12.98 15.34
C VAL A 456 -16.64 11.74 15.04
N PHE A 457 -15.40 11.94 14.62
CA PHE A 457 -14.47 10.86 14.28
C PHE A 457 -13.71 10.30 15.49
N GLN A 458 -13.66 11.05 16.59
CA GLN A 458 -13.00 10.66 17.83
C GLN A 458 -13.58 9.36 18.39
N GLY A 459 -12.72 8.53 18.95
CA GLY A 459 -13.06 7.40 19.80
C GLY A 459 -13.26 6.10 19.05
N GLU A 460 -13.59 5.07 19.81
CA GLU A 460 -13.77 3.71 19.30
C GLU A 460 -14.94 3.60 18.32
N LYS A 461 -14.77 2.72 17.32
CA LYS A 461 -15.74 2.41 16.27
C LYS A 461 -15.87 0.91 16.11
N THR A 462 -17.09 0.44 15.83
CA THR A 462 -17.38 -0.98 15.59
C THR A 462 -17.30 -1.34 14.11
N GLU A 463 -17.17 -0.35 13.24
CA GLU A 463 -17.11 -0.52 11.79
C GLU A 463 -15.76 -1.07 11.30
N PHE A 464 -14.69 -1.01 12.10
CA PHE A 464 -13.40 -1.62 11.74
C PHE A 464 -13.45 -3.14 11.86
N VAL A 465 -13.62 -3.81 10.73
CA VAL A 465 -13.57 -5.27 10.62
C VAL A 465 -12.14 -5.80 10.47
N GLY A 466 -11.21 -4.93 10.05
CA GLY A 466 -9.77 -5.16 10.06
C GLY A 466 -9.03 -3.85 10.36
N LEU A 467 -7.97 -3.91 11.16
CA LEU A 467 -7.10 -2.77 11.45
C LEU A 467 -5.71 -3.28 11.80
N ALA A 468 -4.70 -2.80 11.08
CA ALA A 468 -3.31 -3.07 11.35
C ALA A 468 -2.89 -2.31 12.63
N PRO A 469 -2.10 -2.93 13.51
CA PRO A 469 -1.51 -2.18 14.62
C PRO A 469 -0.54 -1.12 14.07
N TRP A 470 -0.36 -0.04 14.82
CA TRP A 470 0.74 0.89 14.57
C TRP A 470 2.05 0.34 15.17
N VAL A 471 3.18 1.03 14.93
CA VAL A 471 4.52 0.58 15.37
C VAL A 471 4.59 0.27 16.87
N THR A 472 3.82 1.02 17.67
CA THR A 472 3.65 0.87 19.12
C THR A 472 2.17 0.77 19.46
N ALA A 473 1.88 0.32 20.68
CA ALA A 473 0.53 0.37 21.23
C ALA A 473 0.05 1.83 21.34
N ASP A 474 -1.27 1.98 21.47
CA ASP A 474 -1.89 3.27 21.71
C ASP A 474 -1.40 3.91 23.04
N ALA A 475 -1.25 5.22 23.02
CA ALA A 475 -0.67 6.01 24.10
C ALA A 475 -1.11 7.49 23.98
N PRO A 476 -0.85 8.33 25.00
CA PRO A 476 -1.08 9.77 24.87
C PRO A 476 -0.34 10.34 23.66
N ARG A 477 -0.98 11.27 22.93
CA ARG A 477 -0.46 11.80 21.64
C ARG A 477 0.96 12.34 21.73
N GLU A 478 1.38 12.90 22.87
CA GLU A 478 2.77 13.37 23.08
C GLU A 478 3.82 12.25 22.93
N GLN A 479 3.53 11.06 23.48
CA GLN A 479 4.42 9.91 23.34
C GLN A 479 4.44 9.41 21.90
N LEU A 480 3.28 9.36 21.26
CA LEU A 480 3.15 8.94 19.87
C LEU A 480 3.89 9.90 18.92
N ARG A 481 3.85 11.22 19.16
CA ARG A 481 4.63 12.21 18.39
C ARG A 481 6.14 11.98 18.51
N THR A 482 6.59 11.58 19.69
CA THR A 482 8.00 11.21 19.90
C THR A 482 8.35 10.00 19.03
N THR A 483 7.53 8.93 19.08
CA THR A 483 7.71 7.75 18.24
C THR A 483 7.68 8.08 16.74
N GLY A 484 6.73 8.90 16.29
CA GLY A 484 6.67 9.36 14.90
C GLY A 484 7.92 10.13 14.48
N SER A 485 8.51 10.93 15.38
CA SER A 485 9.76 11.65 15.13
C SER A 485 10.98 10.73 15.09
N GLN A 486 10.97 9.63 15.85
CA GLN A 486 12.03 8.61 15.82
C GLN A 486 11.99 7.77 14.54
N LEU A 487 10.78 7.48 14.03
CA LEU A 487 10.59 6.77 12.75
C LEU A 487 11.04 7.57 11.52
N ALA A 488 10.91 8.90 11.60
CA ALA A 488 11.16 9.82 10.49
C ALA A 488 12.58 9.71 9.91
N PRO A 489 12.76 9.99 8.61
CA PRO A 489 14.06 9.85 7.96
C PRO A 489 15.09 10.82 8.54
N GLY A 490 16.33 10.35 8.73
CA GLY A 490 17.42 11.15 9.28
C GLY A 490 17.30 11.44 10.78
N SER A 491 16.44 10.75 11.52
CA SER A 491 16.31 10.90 12.98
C SER A 491 17.54 10.40 13.74
N GLY A 492 18.28 9.44 13.16
CA GLY A 492 19.40 8.74 13.79
C GLY A 492 19.00 7.80 14.94
N ASP A 493 17.70 7.62 15.17
CA ASP A 493 17.17 6.76 16.22
C ASP A 493 17.21 5.28 15.78
N VAL A 494 17.18 4.35 16.73
CA VAL A 494 17.09 2.91 16.43
C VAL A 494 15.76 2.54 15.77
N LEU A 495 14.72 3.36 15.98
CA LEU A 495 13.44 3.21 15.30
C LEU A 495 13.40 3.86 13.91
N GLU A 496 14.47 4.54 13.45
CA GLU A 496 14.46 5.16 12.12
C GLU A 496 14.09 4.12 11.05
N ASN A 497 13.03 4.42 10.29
CA ASN A 497 12.48 3.54 9.26
C ASN A 497 12.05 2.13 9.74
N ASP A 498 11.82 1.89 11.03
CA ASP A 498 11.38 0.60 11.58
C ASP A 498 9.85 0.43 11.58
N TYR A 499 9.22 0.81 10.49
CA TYR A 499 7.77 0.69 10.28
C TYR A 499 7.32 -0.77 10.16
N LEU A 500 6.07 -1.03 10.56
CA LEU A 500 5.48 -2.36 10.53
C LEU A 500 5.03 -2.77 9.12
N GLU A 501 5.55 -3.89 8.60
CA GLU A 501 4.95 -4.60 7.46
C GLU A 501 3.95 -5.67 7.94
N THR A 502 2.73 -5.63 7.41
CA THR A 502 1.67 -6.59 7.75
C THR A 502 0.56 -6.55 6.69
N ALA A 503 -0.56 -7.21 6.96
CA ALA A 503 -1.77 -7.07 6.17
C ALA A 503 -3.01 -7.23 7.05
N VAL A 504 -4.14 -6.71 6.58
CA VAL A 504 -5.46 -7.04 7.13
C VAL A 504 -6.33 -7.72 6.09
N TRP A 505 -7.21 -8.62 6.50
CA TRP A 505 -8.12 -9.31 5.58
C TRP A 505 -9.54 -9.40 6.11
N ALA A 506 -10.50 -9.47 5.19
CA ALA A 506 -11.91 -9.66 5.52
C ALA A 506 -12.64 -10.41 4.39
N ASP A 507 -13.61 -11.22 4.78
CA ASP A 507 -14.62 -11.75 3.87
C ASP A 507 -15.76 -10.73 3.69
N LEU A 508 -16.04 -10.34 2.45
CA LEU A 508 -17.12 -9.42 2.12
C LEU A 508 -18.41 -10.18 1.80
N THR A 509 -19.53 -9.66 2.31
CA THR A 509 -20.88 -10.21 2.11
C THR A 509 -21.80 -9.19 1.44
N ARG A 510 -22.84 -9.69 0.78
CA ARG A 510 -23.84 -8.89 0.06
C ARG A 510 -25.20 -8.97 0.71
#